data_AF-A0A330LRA6-F1
#
_entry.id   AF-A0A330LRA6-F1
#
_cell.length_a   1.000
_cell.length_b   1.000
_cell.length_c   1.000
_cell.angle_alpha   90.00
_cell.angle_beta   90.00
_cell.angle_gamma   90.00
#
_symmetry.space_group_name_H-M   'P 1'
#
loop_
_entity.id
_entity.type
_entity.pdbx_description
1 polymer ?
#
loop_
_entity_poly.entity_id
_entity_poly.type
_entity_poly.pdbx_seq_one_letter_code
_entity_poly.pdbx_strand_id
1 'polypeptide(L)'
;MFLDRIDKAILRQLQQDGFIKHIRLAPEVRECYQVTGEVDFVLLVTVENMQQYDDFCQRYLYSDPNMKNFKTQISMNRVKYDTCAVIPD
;
A
#
# COMPACT_ATOMS: atom_id res chain seq x y z
N MET A 1 30.68 -8.95 -2.33
CA MET A 1 29.92 -9.77 -1.35
C MET A 1 29.27 -8.94 -0.23
N PHE A 2 29.95 -7.93 0.34
CA PHE A 2 29.32 -6.96 1.26
C PHE A 2 28.68 -5.76 0.54
N LEU A 3 29.33 -5.20 -0.48
CA LEU A 3 28.79 -4.08 -1.27
C LEU A 3 27.44 -4.44 -1.92
N ASP A 4 27.33 -5.63 -2.52
CA ASP A 4 26.11 -6.12 -3.17
C ASP A 4 24.87 -6.17 -2.25
N ARG A 5 25.05 -6.36 -0.93
CA ARG A 5 23.93 -6.33 0.03
C ARG A 5 23.50 -4.90 0.37
N ILE A 6 24.45 -3.97 0.46
CA ILE A 6 24.16 -2.55 0.68
C ILE A 6 23.43 -1.98 -0.54
N ASP A 7 23.91 -2.30 -1.74
CA ASP A 7 23.29 -1.87 -3.00
C ASP A 7 21.84 -2.36 -3.13
N LYS A 8 21.58 -3.63 -2.79
CA LYS A 8 20.21 -4.19 -2.78
C LYS A 8 19.30 -3.56 -1.74
N ALA A 9 19.81 -3.22 -0.56
CA ALA A 9 19.03 -2.56 0.48
C ALA A 9 18.67 -1.13 0.07
N ILE A 10 19.62 -0.40 -0.52
CA ILE A 10 19.41 0.97 -1.04
C ILE A 10 18.42 0.93 -2.21
N LEU A 11 18.58 0.01 -3.16
CA LEU A 11 17.64 -0.17 -4.27
C LEU A 11 16.22 -0.44 -3.75
N ARG A 12 16.07 -1.35 -2.78
CA ARG A 12 14.76 -1.64 -2.17
C ARG A 12 14.16 -0.39 -1.51
N GLN A 13 14.97 0.41 -0.80
CA GLN A 13 14.53 1.66 -0.19
C GLN A 13 14.06 2.67 -1.25
N LEU A 14 14.83 2.86 -2.32
CA LEU A 14 14.48 3.78 -3.41
C LEU A 14 13.21 3.35 -4.13
N GLN A 15 13.01 2.05 -4.31
CA GLN A 15 11.78 1.49 -4.89
C GLN A 15 10.57 1.75 -3.99
N GLN A 16 10.72 1.57 -2.68
CA GLN A 16 9.67 1.89 -1.71
C GLN A 16 9.31 3.39 -1.72
N ASP A 17 10.31 4.27 -1.79
CA ASP A 17 10.10 5.71 -1.85
C ASP A 17 9.32 6.14 -3.12
N GLY A 18 9.60 5.49 -4.26
CA GLY A 18 8.89 5.71 -5.51
C GLY A 18 7.42 5.32 -5.43
N PHE A 19 7.14 4.12 -4.92
CA PHE A 19 5.79 3.62 -4.70
C PHE A 19 4.99 4.52 -3.75
N ILE A 20 5.58 4.89 -2.60
CA ILE A 20 4.93 5.76 -1.60
C ILE A 20 4.55 7.11 -2.22
N LYS A 21 5.42 7.71 -3.04
CA LYS A 21 5.13 8.98 -3.72
C LYS A 21 3.92 8.86 -4.65
N HIS A 22 3.82 7.79 -5.43
CA HIS A 22 2.67 7.56 -6.30
C HIS A 22 1.38 7.32 -5.52
N ILE A 23 1.42 6.46 -4.51
CA ILE A 23 0.24 6.12 -3.69
C ILE A 23 -0.31 7.33 -2.94
N ARG A 24 0.55 8.25 -2.49
CA ARG A 24 0.12 9.51 -1.86
C ARG A 24 -0.71 10.41 -2.76
N LEU A 25 -0.59 10.25 -4.09
CA LEU A 25 -1.36 11.02 -5.06
C LEU A 25 -2.70 10.35 -5.40
N ALA A 26 -2.93 9.11 -4.96
CA ALA A 26 -4.16 8.37 -5.23
C ALA A 26 -5.28 8.80 -4.27
N PRO A 27 -6.31 9.53 -4.72
CA PRO A 27 -7.41 9.97 -3.86
C PRO A 27 -8.24 8.81 -3.29
N GLU A 28 -8.20 7.64 -3.94
CA GLU A 28 -8.89 6.43 -3.50
C GLU A 28 -8.24 5.83 -2.24
N VAL A 29 -6.95 6.10 -1.99
CA VAL A 29 -6.21 5.56 -0.85
C VAL A 29 -6.43 6.45 0.37
N ARG A 30 -7.16 5.92 1.37
CA ARG A 30 -7.42 6.65 2.62
C ARG A 30 -6.29 6.49 3.62
N GLU A 31 -5.72 5.29 3.68
CA GLU A 31 -4.66 4.94 4.62
C GLU A 31 -3.64 4.03 3.92
N CYS A 32 -2.37 4.22 4.25
CA CYS A 32 -1.26 3.42 3.74
C CYS A 32 -0.29 3.14 4.88
N TYR A 33 -0.12 1.86 5.20
CA TYR A 33 0.74 1.40 6.29
C TYR A 33 1.89 0.59 5.73
N GLN A 34 3.11 0.98 6.08
CA GLN A 34 4.26 0.10 5.92
C GLN A 34 4.25 -0.91 7.08
N VAL A 35 4.31 -2.20 6.75
CA VAL A 35 4.21 -3.27 7.75
C VAL A 35 5.38 -4.23 7.65
N THR A 36 5.66 -4.92 8.75
CA THR A 36 6.56 -6.07 8.75
C THR A 36 5.73 -7.34 8.53
N GLY A 37 6.06 -8.16 7.54
CA GLY A 37 5.35 -9.42 7.28
C GLY A 37 5.51 -9.91 5.85
N GLU A 38 4.48 -10.62 5.35
CA GLU A 38 4.45 -11.15 3.97
C GLU A 38 4.34 -10.06 2.90
N VAL A 39 3.78 -8.91 3.26
CA VAL A 39 3.62 -7.75 2.39
C VAL A 39 4.38 -6.57 2.97
N ASP A 40 4.90 -5.69 2.10
CA ASP A 40 5.59 -4.48 2.52
C ASP A 40 4.62 -3.36 2.92
N PHE A 41 3.42 -3.33 2.30
CA PHE A 41 2.43 -2.29 2.48
C PHE A 41 1.00 -2.84 2.57
N VAL A 42 0.17 -2.17 3.38
CA VAL A 42 -1.28 -2.37 3.45
C VAL A 42 -1.96 -1.06 3.11
N LEU A 43 -2.86 -1.11 2.12
CA LEU A 43 -3.65 0.04 1.68
C LEU A 43 -5.11 -0.14 2.08
N LEU A 44 -5.72 0.91 2.63
CA LEU A 44 -7.17 1.00 2.74
C LEU A 44 -7.67 1.91 1.61
N VAL A 45 -8.36 1.30 0.66
CA VAL A 45 -8.84 1.96 -0.56
C VAL A 45 -10.36 2.06 -0.50
N THR A 46 -10.90 3.22 -0.87
CA THR A 46 -12.34 3.47 -1.00
C THR A 46 -12.67 3.90 -2.42
N VAL A 47 -13.58 3.18 -3.05
CA VAL A 47 -14.08 3.43 -4.40
C VAL A 47 -15.59 3.18 -4.45
N GLU A 48 -16.28 3.70 -5.45
CA GLU A 48 -17.73 3.58 -5.57
C GLU A 48 -18.17 2.20 -6.09
N ASN A 49 -17.33 1.54 -6.89
CA ASN A 49 -17.65 0.25 -7.51
C ASN A 49 -16.39 -0.47 -8.02
N MET A 50 -16.58 -1.69 -8.53
CA MET A 50 -15.49 -2.53 -9.04
C MET A 50 -14.81 -2.00 -10.31
N GLN A 51 -15.50 -1.18 -11.12
CA GLN A 51 -14.85 -0.56 -12.29
C GLN A 51 -13.81 0.47 -11.84
N GLN A 52 -14.17 1.34 -10.89
CA GLN A 52 -13.23 2.30 -10.32
C GLN A 52 -12.07 1.62 -9.56
N TYR A 53 -12.34 0.48 -8.92
CA TYR A 53 -11.28 -0.34 -8.33
C TYR A 53 -10.29 -0.83 -9.39
N ASP A 54 -10.77 -1.35 -10.52
CA ASP A 54 -9.90 -1.82 -11.61
C ASP A 54 -9.09 -0.66 -12.20
N ASP A 55 -9.74 0.48 -12.45
CA ASP A 55 -9.06 1.69 -12.93
C ASP A 55 -7.98 2.17 -11.94
N PHE A 56 -8.24 2.10 -10.64
CA PHE A 56 -7.25 2.38 -9.59
C PHE A 56 -6.06 1.40 -9.67
N CYS A 57 -6.34 0.10 -9.81
CA CYS A 57 -5.29 -0.92 -9.94
C CYS A 57 -4.42 -0.67 -11.17
N GLN A 58 -5.03 -0.35 -12.32
CA GLN A 58 -4.32 -0.02 -13.54
C GLN A 58 -3.43 1.22 -13.36
N ARG A 59 -3.96 2.28 -12.74
CA ARG A 59 -3.23 3.54 -12.56
C ARG A 59 -2.04 3.43 -11.61
N TYR A 60 -2.18 2.71 -10.49
CA TYR A 60 -1.22 2.80 -9.38
C TYR A 60 -0.54 1.48 -9.01
N LEU A 61 -1.16 0.33 -9.29
CA LEU A 61 -0.62 -0.97 -8.86
C LEU A 61 0.05 -1.71 -10.01
N TYR A 62 -0.64 -1.90 -11.14
CA TYR A 62 -0.10 -2.60 -12.31
C TYR A 62 0.93 -1.78 -13.08
N SER A 63 0.84 -0.44 -12.98
CA SER A 63 1.80 0.46 -13.62
C SER A 63 3.13 0.58 -12.86
N ASP A 64 3.20 0.15 -11.59
CA ASP A 64 4.41 0.28 -10.80
C ASP A 64 5.38 -0.88 -11.09
N PRO A 65 6.59 -0.60 -11.63
CA PRO A 65 7.56 -1.64 -11.98
C PRO A 65 8.10 -2.41 -10.77
N ASN A 66 7.88 -1.93 -9.55
CA ASN A 66 8.32 -2.55 -8.31
C ASN A 66 7.24 -3.42 -7.65
N MET A 67 6.03 -3.42 -8.21
CA MET A 67 4.92 -4.23 -7.71
C MET A 67 5.08 -5.69 -8.15
N LYS A 68 5.51 -6.56 -7.23
CA LYS A 68 5.66 -7.99 -7.51
C LYS A 68 4.34 -8.75 -7.50
N ASN A 69 3.53 -8.49 -6.48
CA ASN A 69 2.18 -9.00 -6.35
C ASN A 69 1.40 -8.09 -5.39
N PHE A 70 0.07 -8.19 -5.46
CA PHE A 70 -0.79 -7.65 -4.42
C PHE A 70 -1.99 -8.58 -4.25
N LYS A 71 -2.59 -8.53 -3.06
CA LYS A 71 -3.82 -9.25 -2.73
C LYS A 71 -4.83 -8.23 -2.23
N THR A 72 -6.06 -8.36 -2.67
CA THR A 72 -7.15 -7.47 -2.26
C THR A 72 -8.16 -8.24 -1.44
N GLN A 73 -8.56 -7.65 -0.32
CA GLN A 73 -9.65 -8.12 0.51
C GLN A 73 -10.77 -7.09 0.46
N ILE A 74 -11.95 -7.51 0.04
CA ILE A 74 -13.11 -6.63 -0.06
C ILE A 74 -13.86 -6.67 1.27
N SER A 75 -14.02 -5.49 1.89
CA SER A 75 -14.79 -5.38 3.13
C SER A 75 -16.29 -5.57 2.82
N MET A 76 -16.87 -6.65 3.35
CA MET A 76 -18.30 -6.94 3.21
C MET A 76 -19.14 -6.17 4.22
N ASN A 77 -18.62 -5.99 5.43
CA ASN A 77 -19.26 -5.23 6.49
C ASN A 77 -18.20 -4.56 7.37
N ARG A 78 -18.37 -3.27 7.64
CA ARG A 78 -17.52 -2.51 8.57
C ARG A 78 -18.15 -2.56 9.96
N VAL A 79 -17.63 -3.45 10.80
CA VAL A 79 -18.16 -3.69 12.16
C VAL A 79 -17.86 -2.54 13.13
N LYS A 80 -16.68 -1.91 13.02
CA LYS A 80 -16.27 -0.79 13.87
C LYS A 80 -15.33 0.13 13.09
N TYR A 81 -15.44 1.43 13.31
CA TYR A 81 -14.49 2.44 12.88
C TYR A 81 -14.47 3.57 13.90
N ASP A 82 -13.29 3.89 14.40
CA ASP A 82 -13.05 4.99 15.32
C ASP A 82 -11.67 5.57 15.03
N THR A 83 -11.54 6.89 15.17
CA THR A 83 -10.26 7.60 15.01
C THR A 83 -9.59 7.84 16.35
N CYS A 84 -10.30 7.63 17.46
CA CYS A 84 -9.79 7.73 18.81
C CYS A 84 -9.72 6.34 19.45
N ALA A 85 -8.62 6.05 20.13
CA ALA A 85 -8.49 4.89 21.00
C ALA A 85 -8.14 5.38 22.41
N VAL A 86 -8.92 4.97 23.40
CA VAL A 86 -8.57 5.21 24.81
C VAL A 86 -7.47 4.22 25.17
N ILE A 87 -6.31 4.74 25.56
CA ILE A 87 -5.20 3.96 26.10
C ILE A 87 -5.29 4.10 27.62
N PRO A 88 -5.62 3.03 28.37
CA PRO A 88 -5.57 3.05 29.82
C PRO A 88 -4.13 3.30 30.31
N ASP A 89 -4.00 3.97 31.46
CA ASP A 89 -2.72 4.20 32.14
C ASP A 89 -1.97 2.91 32.50
#